data_AF-A0A9P5V0N7-F1
#
_entry.id   AF-A0A9P5V0N7-F1
#
_cell.length_a   1.000
_cell.length_b   1.000
_cell.length_c   1.000
_cell.angle_alpha   90.00
_cell.angle_beta   90.00
_cell.angle_gamma   90.00
#
_symmetry.space_group_name_H-M   'P 1'
#
loop_
_entity.id
_entity.type
_entity.pdbx_description
1 polymer ?
#
loop_
_entity_poly.entity_id
_entity_poly.type
_entity_poly.pdbx_seq_one_letter_code
_entity_poly.pdbx_strand_id
1 'polypeptide(L)'
;MSLQASCLSLMDRLAGVPDFNYFLDPTLLLQLQANSNAIWETTPNDPVSQLWILFRLGTPLACILNSVRPSSQQLSVNNADLSFANINACKERVFHFIVACLQDLHFTHENVFTISELYHDNPEGFLKVINTVGKVLDRLDMNHGSRATAV
;
A
#
# COMPACT_ATOMS: atom_id res chain seq x y z
N MET A 1 7.08 0.98 18.78
CA MET A 1 5.73 1.43 18.36
C MET A 1 4.90 0.17 18.11
N SER A 2 3.63 0.12 18.52
CA SER A 2 2.77 -1.04 18.24
C SER A 2 2.35 -1.08 16.76
N LEU A 3 1.91 -2.24 16.26
CA LEU A 3 1.43 -2.38 14.88
C LEU A 3 0.25 -1.44 14.59
N GLN A 4 -0.71 -1.34 15.51
CA GLN A 4 -1.86 -0.45 15.38
C GLN A 4 -1.45 1.03 15.29
N ALA A 5 -0.53 1.48 16.14
CA ALA A 5 -0.02 2.85 16.08
C ALA A 5 0.72 3.13 14.76
N SER A 6 1.46 2.14 14.26
CA SER A 6 2.16 2.23 12.97
C SER A 6 1.16 2.32 11.81
N CYS A 7 0.06 1.56 11.86
CA CYS A 7 -1.01 1.61 10.86
C CYS A 7 -1.76 2.95 10.87
N LEU A 8 -2.09 3.49 12.05
CA LEU A 8 -2.71 4.81 12.18
C LEU A 8 -1.83 5.91 11.59
N SER A 9 -0.54 5.92 11.96
CA SER A 9 0.41 6.88 11.40
C SER A 9 0.55 6.73 9.89
N LEU A 10 0.53 5.49 9.36
CA LEU A 10 0.61 5.28 7.92
C LEU A 10 -0.63 5.78 7.19
N MET A 11 -1.84 5.58 7.74
CA MET A 11 -3.07 6.08 7.13
C MET A 11 -3.11 7.61 7.00
N ASP A 12 -2.64 8.32 8.03
CA ASP A 12 -2.52 9.79 7.97
C ASP A 12 -1.62 10.24 6.82
N ARG A 13 -0.46 9.58 6.67
CA ARG A 13 0.47 9.87 5.56
C ARG A 13 -0.11 9.51 4.20
N LEU A 14 -0.85 8.41 4.11
CA LEU A 14 -1.52 7.97 2.88
C LEU A 14 -2.61 8.95 2.42
N ALA A 15 -3.27 9.66 3.33
CA ALA A 15 -4.24 10.69 2.98
C ALA A 15 -3.59 11.89 2.23
N GLY A 16 -2.29 12.09 2.40
CA GLY A 16 -1.50 13.07 1.65
C GLY A 16 -1.06 12.61 0.25
N VAL A 17 -1.27 11.34 -0.10
CA VAL A 17 -0.89 10.79 -1.41
C VAL A 17 -1.95 11.17 -2.46
N PRO A 18 -1.56 11.72 -3.62
CA PRO A 18 -2.49 12.03 -4.71
C PRO A 18 -3.32 10.80 -5.11
N ASP A 19 -4.62 11.01 -5.35
CA ASP A 19 -5.59 9.98 -5.75
C ASP A 19 -5.79 8.82 -4.74
N PHE A 20 -5.09 8.82 -3.60
CA PHE A 20 -5.18 7.74 -2.62
C PHE A 20 -6.40 7.85 -1.70
N ASN A 21 -6.95 9.06 -1.52
CA ASN A 21 -8.15 9.29 -0.70
C ASN A 21 -9.35 8.46 -1.16
N TYR A 22 -9.41 8.09 -2.44
CA TYR A 22 -10.41 7.18 -2.96
C TYR A 22 -10.36 5.79 -2.29
N PHE A 23 -9.16 5.27 -2.00
CA PHE A 23 -8.98 3.98 -1.31
C PHE A 23 -9.30 4.05 0.20
N LEU A 24 -9.20 5.24 0.79
CA LEU A 24 -9.52 5.49 2.20
C LEU A 24 -11.01 5.78 2.43
N ASP A 25 -11.83 5.79 1.37
CA ASP A 25 -13.27 5.98 1.49
C ASP A 25 -13.90 4.86 2.34
N PRO A 26 -14.62 5.19 3.43
CA PRO A 26 -15.23 4.19 4.31
C PRO A 26 -16.22 3.26 3.58
N THR A 27 -16.93 3.76 2.57
CA THR A 27 -17.89 2.96 1.80
C THR A 27 -17.18 1.91 0.97
N LEU A 28 -16.09 2.31 0.29
CA LEU A 28 -15.25 1.39 -0.46
C LEU A 28 -14.62 0.33 0.45
N LEU A 29 -14.06 0.73 1.60
CA LEU A 29 -13.46 -0.21 2.55
C LEU A 29 -14.46 -1.26 3.05
N LEU A 30 -15.68 -0.83 3.40
CA LEU A 30 -16.77 -1.74 3.79
C LEU A 30 -17.15 -2.69 2.64
N GLN A 31 -17.20 -2.19 1.40
CA GLN A 31 -17.49 -3.03 0.23
C GLN A 31 -16.37 -4.05 -0.03
N LEU A 32 -15.12 -3.65 0.07
CA LEU A 32 -13.99 -4.56 -0.09
C LEU A 32 -14.01 -5.66 0.98
N GLN A 33 -14.36 -5.31 2.23
CA GLN A 33 -14.53 -6.26 3.33
C GLN A 33 -15.70 -7.22 3.14
N ALA A 34 -16.82 -6.74 2.59
CA ALA A 34 -17.96 -7.61 2.31
C ALA A 34 -17.70 -8.58 1.14
N ASN A 35 -16.89 -8.15 0.16
CA ASN A 35 -16.62 -8.93 -1.06
C ASN A 35 -15.35 -9.79 -0.97
N SER A 36 -14.56 -9.64 0.09
CA SER A 36 -13.47 -10.55 0.35
C SER A 36 -14.03 -11.86 0.88
N ASN A 37 -14.01 -12.91 0.06
CA ASN A 37 -14.28 -14.30 0.48
C ASN A 37 -13.24 -14.84 1.49
N ALA A 38 -12.42 -13.98 2.07
CA ALA A 38 -11.23 -14.35 2.79
C ALA A 38 -11.54 -14.46 4.29
N ILE A 39 -11.01 -15.53 4.87
CA ILE A 39 -11.21 -16.05 6.23
C ILE A 39 -10.56 -15.14 7.30
N TRP A 40 -10.28 -13.88 7.01
CA TRP A 40 -9.67 -12.99 7.98
C TRP A 40 -10.74 -12.34 8.86
N GLU A 41 -10.52 -12.35 10.17
CA GLU A 41 -11.27 -11.51 11.09
C GLU A 41 -10.80 -10.07 10.89
N THR A 42 -11.47 -9.31 10.04
CA THR A 42 -11.30 -7.86 10.05
C THR A 42 -12.42 -7.22 10.85
N THR A 43 -12.02 -6.42 11.81
CA THR A 43 -12.91 -5.50 12.48
C THR A 43 -13.21 -4.33 11.54
N PRO A 44 -14.48 -4.04 11.24
CA PRO A 44 -14.85 -2.78 10.59
C PRO A 44 -14.29 -1.62 11.43
N ASN A 45 -13.63 -0.67 10.78
CA ASN A 45 -12.93 0.46 11.43
C ASN A 45 -11.61 0.15 12.17
N ASP A 46 -11.03 -1.04 11.99
CA ASP A 46 -9.67 -1.30 12.47
C ASP A 46 -8.60 -0.87 11.44
N PRO A 47 -7.65 0.01 11.80
CA PRO A 47 -6.60 0.50 10.90
C PRO A 47 -5.70 -0.60 10.34
N VAL A 48 -5.44 -1.65 11.13
CA VAL A 48 -4.59 -2.76 10.72
C VAL A 48 -5.29 -3.54 9.61
N SER A 49 -6.55 -3.90 9.84
CA SER A 49 -7.45 -4.57 8.92
C SER A 49 -7.61 -3.83 7.59
N GLN A 50 -7.87 -2.53 7.64
CA GLN A 50 -8.07 -1.68 6.46
C GLN A 50 -6.82 -1.58 5.58
N LEU A 51 -5.64 -1.39 6.18
CA LEU A 51 -4.41 -1.37 5.41
C LEU A 51 -4.09 -2.75 4.83
N TRP A 52 -4.40 -3.81 5.56
CA TRP A 52 -4.11 -5.17 5.10
C TRP A 52 -4.89 -5.51 3.84
N ILE A 53 -6.19 -5.23 3.84
CA ILE A 53 -7.05 -5.47 2.68
C ILE A 53 -6.64 -4.60 1.48
N LEU A 54 -6.34 -3.32 1.71
CA LEU A 54 -5.90 -2.41 0.65
C LEU A 54 -4.59 -2.89 0.00
N PHE A 55 -3.60 -3.26 0.80
CA PHE A 55 -2.32 -3.69 0.27
C PHE A 55 -2.42 -5.04 -0.45
N ARG A 56 -3.28 -5.95 0.02
CA ARG A 56 -3.56 -7.22 -0.69
C ARG A 56 -4.14 -6.99 -2.07
N LEU A 57 -4.95 -5.95 -2.28
CA LEU A 57 -5.51 -5.62 -3.60
C LEU A 57 -4.43 -5.25 -4.64
N GLY A 58 -3.29 -4.73 -4.19
CA GLY A 58 -2.15 -4.33 -5.01
C GLY A 58 -2.36 -3.03 -5.80
N THR A 59 -3.59 -2.70 -6.22
CA THR A 59 -3.93 -1.42 -6.87
C THR A 59 -3.55 -0.20 -6.02
N PRO A 60 -3.83 -0.17 -4.69
CA PRO A 60 -3.40 0.94 -3.83
C PRO A 60 -1.88 1.07 -3.75
N LEU A 61 -1.14 -0.04 -3.74
CA LEU A 61 0.32 -0.03 -3.76
C LEU A 61 0.88 0.59 -5.05
N ALA A 62 0.26 0.29 -6.20
CA ALA A 62 0.63 0.93 -7.47
C ALA A 62 0.38 2.45 -7.44
N CYS A 63 -0.73 2.91 -6.86
CA CYS A 63 -1.02 4.33 -6.67
C CYS A 63 0.06 5.05 -5.84
N ILE A 64 0.50 4.43 -4.73
CA ILE A 64 1.58 4.97 -3.89
C ILE A 64 2.87 5.09 -4.69
N LEU A 65 3.25 4.05 -5.44
CA LEU A 65 4.45 4.08 -6.26
C LEU A 65 4.42 5.13 -7.36
N ASN A 66 3.26 5.32 -8.00
CA ASN A 66 3.11 6.33 -9.04
C ASN A 66 3.34 7.76 -8.52
N SER A 67 3.19 7.96 -7.22
CA SER A 67 3.40 9.25 -6.57
C SER A 67 4.87 9.56 -6.31
N VAL A 68 5.75 8.55 -6.35
CA VAL A 68 7.22 8.73 -6.23
C VAL A 68 7.96 8.56 -7.56
N ARG A 69 7.25 8.21 -8.63
CA ARG A 69 7.81 7.99 -9.97
C ARG A 69 7.54 9.16 -10.91
N PRO A 70 8.41 9.38 -11.92
CA PRO A 70 8.10 10.29 -13.01
C PRO A 70 6.91 9.76 -13.82
N SER A 71 6.13 10.67 -14.41
CA SER A 71 4.90 10.34 -15.17
C SER A 71 5.12 9.32 -16.29
N SER A 72 6.32 9.27 -16.88
CA SER A 72 6.67 8.31 -17.94
C SER A 72 6.83 6.86 -17.47
N GLN A 73 6.90 6.61 -16.16
CA GLN A 73 7.12 5.28 -15.57
C GLN A 73 5.97 4.87 -14.63
N GLN A 74 4.84 5.58 -14.67
CA GLN A 74 3.68 5.26 -13.85
C GLN A 74 3.03 3.95 -14.31
N LEU A 75 2.69 3.11 -13.32
CA LEU A 75 1.92 1.89 -13.52
C LEU A 75 0.46 2.24 -13.83
N SER A 76 -0.20 1.44 -14.65
CA SER A 76 -1.64 1.62 -14.90
C SER A 76 -2.44 1.28 -13.64
N VAL A 77 -3.13 2.27 -13.06
CA VAL A 77 -4.03 2.09 -11.91
C VAL A 77 -5.46 2.15 -12.45
N ASN A 78 -6.12 0.99 -12.55
CA ASN A 78 -7.52 0.93 -12.92
C ASN A 78 -8.39 0.80 -11.67
N ASN A 79 -9.06 1.88 -11.30
CA ASN A 79 -9.95 1.95 -10.14
C ASN A 79 -11.24 1.14 -10.31
N ALA A 80 -11.52 0.57 -11.49
CA ALA A 80 -12.61 -0.39 -11.67
C ALA A 80 -12.21 -1.82 -11.27
N ASP A 81 -10.91 -2.11 -11.14
CA ASP A 81 -10.38 -3.44 -10.79
C ASP A 81 -10.08 -3.56 -9.29
N LEU A 82 -11.10 -3.26 -8.48
CA LEU A 82 -11.06 -3.35 -7.01
C LEU A 82 -11.76 -4.62 -6.52
N SER A 83 -11.37 -5.76 -7.09
CA SER A 83 -11.98 -7.04 -6.76
C SER A 83 -10.94 -8.08 -6.37
N PHE A 84 -11.29 -8.91 -5.40
CA PHE A 84 -10.55 -10.13 -5.05
C PHE A 84 -10.94 -11.33 -5.93
N ALA A 85 -11.75 -11.14 -6.98
CA ALA A 85 -12.15 -12.21 -7.89
C ALA A 85 -10.95 -12.91 -8.55
N ASN A 86 -9.87 -12.19 -8.81
CA ASN A 86 -8.62 -12.75 -9.34
C ASN A 86 -7.44 -12.46 -8.42
N ILE A 87 -7.22 -13.34 -7.45
CA ILE A 87 -6.10 -13.24 -6.50
C ILE A 87 -4.74 -13.22 -7.21
N ASN A 88 -4.60 -13.89 -8.36
CA ASN A 88 -3.34 -13.89 -9.10
C ASN A 88 -3.03 -12.49 -9.66
N ALA A 89 -4.02 -11.77 -10.17
CA ALA A 89 -3.86 -10.38 -10.60
C ALA A 89 -3.51 -9.46 -9.43
N CYS A 90 -4.12 -9.65 -8.26
CA CYS A 90 -3.76 -8.91 -7.04
C CYS A 90 -2.29 -9.17 -6.65
N LYS A 91 -1.85 -10.44 -6.66
CA LYS A 91 -0.45 -10.82 -6.37
C LYS A 91 0.53 -10.27 -7.40
N GLU A 92 0.16 -10.23 -8.68
CA GLU A 92 0.97 -9.63 -9.74
C GLU A 92 1.19 -8.13 -9.50
N ARG A 93 0.15 -7.39 -9.13
CA ARG A 93 0.28 -5.97 -8.76
C ARG A 93 1.20 -5.76 -7.55
N VAL A 94 1.05 -6.60 -6.51
CA VAL A 94 1.93 -6.60 -5.34
C VAL A 94 3.37 -6.91 -5.75
N PHE A 95 3.58 -7.87 -6.64
CA PHE A 95 4.90 -8.23 -7.15
C PHE A 95 5.56 -7.05 -7.87
N HIS A 96 4.83 -6.36 -8.75
CA HIS A 96 5.35 -5.15 -9.40
C HIS A 96 5.73 -4.06 -8.40
N PHE A 97 4.98 -3.93 -7.29
CA PHE A 97 5.37 -3.02 -6.22
C PHE A 97 6.69 -3.42 -5.56
N ILE A 98 6.87 -4.70 -5.27
CA ILE A 98 8.10 -5.23 -4.66
C ILE A 98 9.30 -5.01 -5.60
N VAL A 99 9.16 -5.32 -6.89
CA VAL A 99 10.20 -5.11 -7.90
C VAL A 99 10.58 -3.64 -8.00
N ALA A 100 9.59 -2.74 -8.01
CA ALA A 100 9.81 -1.30 -8.00
C ALA A 100 10.65 -0.81 -6.81
N CYS A 101 10.33 -1.32 -5.61
CA CYS A 101 11.07 -0.96 -4.41
C CYS A 101 12.54 -1.37 -4.52
N LEU A 102 12.81 -2.54 -5.09
CA LEU A 102 14.16 -3.07 -5.25
C LEU A 102 14.94 -2.39 -6.37
N GLN A 103 14.31 -2.18 -7.54
CA GLN A 103 15.00 -1.73 -8.76
C GLN A 103 15.01 -0.20 -8.89
N ASP A 104 13.90 0.47 -8.61
CA ASP A 104 13.79 1.91 -8.85
C ASP A 104 14.17 2.71 -7.60
N LEU A 105 13.69 2.26 -6.43
CA LEU A 105 13.95 2.93 -5.15
C LEU A 105 15.23 2.43 -4.45
N HIS A 106 15.86 1.39 -5.01
CA HIS A 106 17.11 0.79 -4.56
C HIS A 106 17.06 0.32 -3.10
N PHE A 107 15.91 -0.20 -2.65
CA PHE A 107 15.79 -0.80 -1.33
C PHE A 107 16.48 -2.17 -1.29
N THR A 108 17.01 -2.55 -0.13
CA THR A 108 17.59 -3.87 0.08
C THR A 108 16.51 -4.93 0.31
N HIS A 109 16.77 -6.18 -0.06
CA HIS A 109 15.81 -7.29 0.10
C HIS A 109 15.32 -7.49 1.54
N GLU A 110 16.16 -7.23 2.53
CA GLU A 110 15.79 -7.28 3.96
C GLU A 110 14.73 -6.22 4.34
N ASN A 111 14.67 -5.13 3.59
CA ASN A 111 13.83 -3.96 3.84
C ASN A 111 12.53 -3.96 3.03
N VAL A 112 12.34 -4.94 2.14
CA VAL A 112 11.16 -5.11 1.30
C VAL A 112 10.44 -6.39 1.71
N PHE A 113 9.12 -6.30 1.90
CA PHE A 113 8.31 -7.47 2.20
C PHE A 113 8.17 -8.41 0.99
N THR A 114 7.78 -9.66 1.24
CA THR A 114 7.47 -10.67 0.22
C THR A 114 5.96 -10.85 0.07
N ILE A 115 5.50 -11.37 -1.07
CA ILE A 115 4.06 -11.68 -1.27
C ILE A 115 3.53 -12.54 -0.12
N SER A 116 4.31 -13.53 0.34
CA SER A 116 3.95 -14.37 1.47
C SER A 116 3.74 -13.56 2.74
N GLU A 117 4.64 -12.62 3.09
CA GLU A 117 4.50 -11.79 4.30
C GLU A 117 3.23 -10.92 4.30
N LEU A 118 2.69 -10.56 3.12
CA LEU A 118 1.43 -9.82 3.01
C LEU A 118 0.19 -10.74 3.01
N TYR A 119 0.28 -11.92 2.39
CA TYR A 119 -0.85 -12.83 2.24
C TYR A 119 -0.98 -13.87 3.36
N HIS A 120 0.06 -14.07 4.16
CA HIS A 120 0.00 -14.83 5.40
C HIS A 120 -0.57 -13.91 6.49
N ASP A 121 -1.54 -14.36 7.27
CA ASP A 121 -2.12 -13.59 8.38
C ASP A 121 -1.17 -13.57 9.60
N ASN A 122 0.07 -13.11 9.38
CA ASN A 122 1.10 -12.96 10.41
C ASN A 122 1.36 -11.47 10.69
N PRO A 123 1.09 -10.97 11.92
CA PRO A 123 1.29 -9.57 12.27
C PRO A 123 2.75 -9.10 12.16
N GLU A 124 3.74 -9.99 12.36
CA GLU A 124 5.16 -9.64 12.17
C GLU A 124 5.50 -9.40 10.70
N GLY A 125 4.98 -10.25 9.81
CA GLY A 125 5.09 -10.07 8.36
C GLY A 125 4.43 -8.78 7.91
N PHE A 126 3.27 -8.47 8.47
CA PHE A 126 2.56 -7.23 8.15
C PHE A 126 3.25 -5.98 8.66
N LEU A 127 3.89 -6.02 9.83
CA LEU A 127 4.71 -4.90 10.29
C LEU A 127 5.81 -4.56 9.27
N LYS A 128 6.40 -5.57 8.62
CA LYS A 128 7.36 -5.34 7.54
C LYS A 128 6.72 -4.70 6.32
N VAL A 129 5.49 -5.08 5.96
CA VAL A 129 4.71 -4.40 4.89
C VAL A 129 4.54 -2.92 5.23
N ILE A 130 4.07 -2.59 6.44
CA ILE A 130 3.89 -1.22 6.91
C ILE A 130 5.20 -0.44 6.81
N ASN A 131 6.32 -1.03 7.25
CA ASN A 131 7.63 -0.39 7.21
C ASN A 131 8.11 -0.15 5.77
N THR A 132 7.92 -1.09 4.85
CA THR A 132 8.30 -0.91 3.45
C THR A 132 7.50 0.22 2.81
N VAL A 133 6.17 0.26 3.01
CA VAL A 133 5.32 1.33 2.47
C VAL A 133 5.70 2.67 3.09
N GLY A 134 5.95 2.73 4.40
CA GLY A 134 6.45 3.92 5.08
C GLY A 134 7.72 4.48 4.44
N LYS A 135 8.69 3.63 4.08
CA LYS A 135 9.91 4.04 3.37
C LYS A 135 9.63 4.60 1.97
N VAL A 136 8.63 4.09 1.26
CA VAL A 136 8.21 4.66 -0.02
C VAL A 136 7.64 6.06 0.18
N LEU A 137 6.80 6.25 1.19
CA LEU A 137 6.26 7.57 1.54
C LEU A 137 7.37 8.54 2.00
N ASP A 138 8.42 8.06 2.68
CA ASP A 138 9.56 8.91 3.03
C ASP A 138 10.25 9.48 1.78
N ARG A 139 10.31 8.72 0.68
CA ARG A 139 10.82 9.23 -0.61
C ARG A 139 9.93 10.31 -1.19
N LEU A 140 8.61 10.18 -1.03
CA LEU A 140 7.64 11.18 -1.45
C LEU A 140 7.85 12.48 -0.68
N ASP A 141 7.95 12.41 0.64
CA ASP A 141 8.14 13.57 1.52
C ASP A 141 9.46 14.30 1.20
N MET A 142 10.55 13.55 0.97
CA MET A 142 11.84 14.11 0.55
C MET A 142 11.75 14.86 -0.79
N ASN A 143 11.00 14.33 -1.76
CA ASN A 143 10.84 14.95 -3.07
C ASN A 143 10.02 16.26 -3.00
N HIS A 144 9.03 16.32 -2.10
CA HIS A 144 8.24 17.54 -1.86
C HIS A 144 9.05 18.59 -1.09
N GLY A 145 9.87 18.19 -0.12
CA GLY A 145 10.77 19.09 0.60
C GLY A 145 11.85 19.73 -0.27
N SER A 146 12.33 19.03 -1.31
CA SER A 146 13.38 19.54 -2.20
C SER A 146 12.88 20.58 -3.22
N ARG A 147 11.56 20.67 -3.47
CA ARG A 147 10.96 21.71 -4.35
C ARG A 147 10.67 23.03 -3.63
N ALA A 148 10.63 23.04 -2.29
CA ALA A 148 10.31 24.22 -1.49
C ALA A 148 11.50 25.20 -1.29
N THR A 149 12.72 24.82 -1.69
CA THR A 149 13.92 25.69 -1.62
C THR A 149 14.30 26.32 -2.96
N ALA A 150 13.46 26.18 -3.99
CA ALA A 150 13.66 26.74 -5.32
C ALA A 150 12.61 27.82 -5.67
N VAL A 151 12.40 28.78 -4.77
CA VAL A 151 11.74 30.07 -5.06
C VAL A 151 12.46 31.18 -4.30
#